data_AF-A0A7J4QAG9-F1
#
_entry.id   AF-A0A7J4QAG9-F1
#
_cell.length_a   1.000
_cell.length_b   1.000
_cell.length_c   1.000
_cell.angle_alpha   90.00
_cell.angle_beta   90.00
_cell.angle_gamma   90.00
#
_symmetry.space_group_name_H-M   'P 1'
#
loop_
_entity.id
_entity.type
_entity.pdbx_description
1 polymer ?
#
loop_
_entity_poly.entity_id
_entity_poly.type
_entity_poly.pdbx_seq_one_letter_code
_entity_poly.pdbx_strand_id
1 'polypeptide(L)' 'MSKKKLKNKKASVKYKKYSMAGDKVARKQSCPKCGPGVFLAEHKDRQTCGLCRYTVFKK' A
#
# COMPACT_ATOMS: atom_id res chain seq x y z
N MET A 1 -20.80 32.76 -5.98
CA MET A 1 -19.94 31.87 -5.16
C MET A 1 -20.23 30.41 -5.49
N SER A 2 -19.46 29.81 -6.39
CA SER A 2 -19.67 28.43 -6.86
C SER A 2 -19.26 27.41 -5.79
N LYS A 3 -20.18 26.55 -5.36
CA LYS A 3 -19.89 25.44 -4.45
C LYS A 3 -19.00 24.41 -5.16
N LYS A 4 -17.80 24.15 -4.63
CA LYS A 4 -16.95 23.04 -5.08
C LYS A 4 -17.70 21.71 -4.86
N LYS A 5 -17.89 20.93 -5.93
CA LYS A 5 -18.44 19.58 -5.83
C LYS A 5 -17.51 18.72 -4.98
N LEU A 6 -18.02 18.17 -3.87
CA LEU A 6 -17.29 17.17 -3.07
C LEU A 6 -17.20 15.87 -3.87
N LYS A 7 -15.98 15.38 -4.10
CA LYS A 7 -15.75 14.05 -4.67
C LYS A 7 -15.67 13.03 -3.54
N ASN A 8 -16.49 11.99 -3.63
CA ASN A 8 -16.47 10.87 -2.68
C ASN A 8 -15.12 10.13 -2.76
N LYS A 9 -14.52 9.84 -1.61
CA LYS A 9 -13.27 9.08 -1.55
C LYS A 9 -13.56 7.60 -1.81
N LYS A 10 -12.72 6.95 -2.61
CA LYS A 10 -12.82 5.50 -2.84
C LYS A 10 -12.43 4.75 -1.56
N ALA A 11 -13.16 3.68 -1.26
CA ALA A 11 -12.88 2.81 -0.12
C ALA A 11 -11.50 2.15 -0.24
N SER A 12 -10.85 1.88 0.91
CA SER A 12 -9.51 1.29 0.91
C SER A 12 -9.54 -0.18 0.50
N VAL A 13 -8.78 -0.53 -0.53
CA VAL A 13 -8.75 -1.87 -1.12
C VAL A 13 -7.57 -2.68 -0.57
N LYS A 14 -7.39 -2.68 0.76
CA LYS A 14 -6.24 -3.33 1.42
C LYS A 14 -6.27 -4.86 1.29
N TYR A 15 -7.47 -5.45 1.22
CA TYR A 15 -7.68 -6.89 1.11
C TYR A 15 -7.01 -7.51 -0.12
N LYS A 16 -6.91 -6.77 -1.25
CA LYS A 16 -6.26 -7.27 -2.48
C LYS A 16 -4.75 -7.50 -2.35
N LYS A 17 -4.11 -7.03 -1.27
CA LYS A 17 -2.67 -7.24 -1.04
C LYS A 17 -2.35 -8.56 -0.35
N TYR A 18 -3.37 -9.31 0.06
CA TYR A 18 -3.23 -10.66 0.59
C TYR A 18 -3.56 -11.65 -0.53
N SER A 19 -2.61 -12.51 -0.87
CA SER A 19 -2.81 -13.61 -1.82
C SER A 19 -2.69 -14.93 -1.06
N MET A 20 -3.58 -15.88 -1.36
CA MET A 20 -3.46 -17.24 -0.85
C MET A 20 -2.61 -18.04 -1.83
N ALA A 21 -1.48 -18.56 -1.38
CA ALA A 21 -0.65 -19.49 -2.13
C ALA A 21 -0.73 -20.85 -1.42
N GLY A 22 -1.77 -21.63 -1.74
CA GLY A 22 -2.06 -22.90 -1.07
C GLY A 22 -2.28 -22.71 0.44
N ASP A 23 -1.52 -23.45 1.25
CA ASP A 23 -1.57 -23.44 2.72
C ASP A 23 -0.87 -22.24 3.39
N LYS A 24 -0.22 -21.35 2.60
CA LYS A 24 0.53 -20.20 3.13
C LYS A 24 -0.02 -18.88 2.61
N VAL A 25 -0.28 -17.95 3.53
CA VAL A 25 -0.69 -16.57 3.20
C VAL A 25 0.54 -15.81 2.68
N ALA A 26 0.62 -15.63 1.36
CA ALA A 26 1.66 -14.81 0.73
C ALA A 26 1.36 -13.32 1.00
N ARG A 27 2.09 -12.73 1.94
CA ARG A 27 2.01 -11.30 2.27
C ARG A 27 3.01 -10.53 1.39
N LYS A 28 2.55 -9.46 0.72
CA LYS A 28 3.45 -8.52 0.05
C LYS A 28 4.39 -7.86 1.06
N GLN A 29 5.56 -7.39 0.60
CA GLN A 29 6.57 -6.75 1.45
C GLN A 29 5.94 -5.71 2.40
N SER A 30 6.13 -5.96 3.69
CA SER A 30 5.80 -5.04 4.77
C SER A 30 6.96 -4.10 5.04
N CYS A 31 6.66 -2.87 5.45
CA CYS A 31 7.70 -1.92 5.79
C CYS A 31 8.45 -2.35 7.07
N PRO A 32 9.80 -2.42 7.06
CA PRO A 32 10.59 -2.88 8.21
C PRO A 32 10.48 -1.96 9.43
N LYS A 33 10.19 -0.66 9.21
CA LYS A 33 10.06 0.33 10.29
C LYS A 33 8.64 0.44 10.85
N CYS A 34 7.64 0.17 10.01
CA CYS A 34 6.23 0.43 10.32
C CYS A 34 5.48 -0.84 10.77
N GLY A 35 6.10 -2.03 10.66
CA GLY A 35 5.57 -3.27 11.20
C GLY A 35 4.57 -4.02 10.30
N PRO A 36 4.09 -5.19 10.76
CA PRO A 36 3.18 -6.04 10.00
C PRO A 36 1.83 -5.34 9.77
N GLY A 37 1.37 -5.32 8.51
CA GLY A 37 0.12 -4.68 8.09
C GLY A 37 0.30 -3.36 7.32
N VAL A 38 1.50 -2.76 7.34
CA VAL A 38 1.83 -1.61 6.50
C VAL A 38 2.58 -2.08 5.25
N PHE A 39 1.82 -2.28 4.18
CA PHE A 39 2.36 -2.67 2.88
C PHE A 39 3.06 -1.51 2.19
N LEU A 40 4.21 -1.78 1.59
CA LEU A 40 4.82 -0.87 0.64
C LEU A 40 3.92 -0.73 -0.61
N ALA A 41 3.83 0.48 -1.13
CA ALA A 41 3.25 0.79 -2.43
C ALA A 41 4.29 0.52 -3.50
N GLU A 42 3.96 -0.40 -4.40
CA GLU A 42 4.84 -0.80 -5.49
C GLU A 42 4.59 0.12 -6.69
N HIS A 43 5.60 0.94 -7.01
CA HIS A 43 5.68 1.71 -8.23
C HIS A 43 6.74 1.06 -9.14
N LYS A 44 6.83 1.54 -10.40
CA LYS A 44 7.79 1.00 -11.38
C LYS A 44 9.24 1.09 -10.87
N ASP A 45 9.60 2.23 -10.30
CA ASP A 45 11.01 2.54 -9.97
C ASP A 45 11.28 2.47 -8.46
N ARG A 46 10.22 2.32 -7.64
CA ARG A 46 10.32 2.41 -6.18
C ARG A 46 9.20 1.70 -5.44
N GLN A 47 9.51 1.27 -4.23
CA GLN A 47 8.57 0.81 -3.23
C GLN A 47 8.51 1.83 -2.10
N THR A 48 7.33 2.38 -1.80
CA THR A 48 7.19 3.47 -0.84
C THR A 48 6.25 3.12 0.31
N CYS A 49 6.60 3.49 1.52
CA CYS A 49 5.74 3.35 2.68
C CYS A 49 4.93 4.64 2.87
N GLY A 50 3.60 4.53 2.84
CA GLY A 50 2.70 5.67 3.03
C GLY A 50 2.68 6.24 4.45
N LEU A 51 3.16 5.48 5.46
CA LEU A 51 3.16 5.89 6.86
C LEU A 51 4.50 6.54 7.28
N CYS A 52 5.62 5.83 7.09
CA CYS A 52 6.95 6.31 7.48
C CYS A 52 7.79 6.91 6.34
N ARG A 53 7.20 7.11 5.14
CA ARG A 53 7.89 7.64 3.94
C ARG A 53 9.16 6.88 3.53
N TYR A 54 9.31 5.65 4.02
CA TYR A 54 10.44 4.79 3.66
C TYR A 54 10.34 4.38 2.19
N THR A 55 11.36 4.67 1.40
CA THR A 55 11.39 4.38 -0.03
C THR A 55 12.57 3.47 -0.37
N VAL A 56 12.30 2.32 -0.98
CA VAL A 56 13.32 1.43 -1.56
C VAL A 56 13.23 1.59 -3.07
N PHE A 57 14.31 2.00 -3.72
CA PHE A 57 14.37 2.03 -5.18
C PHE A 57 14.75 0.63 -5.67
N LYS A 58 13.94 0.07 -6.58
CA LYS A 58 14.32 -1.17 -7.26
C LYS A 58 15.32 -0.75 -8.34
N LYS A 59 16.56 -1.26 -8.27
CA LYS A 59 17.54 -1.09 -9.34
C LYS A 59 17.12 -1.89 -10.57
#